data_AF-A0A7J2RE58-F1
#
_entry.id   AF-A0A7J2RE58-F1
#
_cell.length_a   1.000
_cell.length_b   1.000
_cell.length_c   1.000
_cell.angle_alpha   90.00
_cell.angle_beta   90.00
_cell.angle_gamma   90.00
#
_symmetry.space_group_name_H-M   'P 1'
#
loop_
_entity.id
_entity.type
_entity.pdbx_description
1 polymer ?
#
loop_
_entity_poly.entity_id
_entity_poly.type
_entity_poly.pdbx_seq_one_letter_code
_entity_poly.pdbx_strand_id
1 'polypeptide(L)'
;MTDTHENLIKNASRPQVVFDSSKDVEEETDENEEALSPSVLRENLTIIKGIGSKNAEKLNKAGIFSIEQLSNLTVEELSKVDKIGLVSARKMIEGAKSHLETFNLVNFSQAKPLPEFQEDLTEQGKELDYVEFEEEDEINDTIDSTNIEAVTPSQIEENLPLEHSHSNTEEPNIQEYEQEAIDFNEEYDNVIPEEIDDKVPETHEVEVEEDIPRDIEVQRLVQPQVSITPDLESVNKAVLDHQEMQFLSQKTCIFLKKNEFHIIQKNSDLQKVYHGIDILALKVIRIKETREVICVIPIKLNGGKGPLVVSSDKITRNMKGNNASSAINRKLDSYATTLYNSCTRIRDNLGDEGTLFAYLNHNLKLNLTVERTRSHKNLYLRSGPVHYKLVVTPILVSQHKVGFTEKVLSFAYQKDLDLHVVELMNFSHLLQYLDLKYFQIETFNKEQSTITLNNEGSVKLMTLVRKSSIIFMGLGLSGILFLVFALLQGFPVLVVNSLGYGAIFLYMIILGYFYLANYRRKSLIHRKFERPYHKRNLILDDASLVLIREELPPKLMEQFVYESLDTKYKSKVITNIKLDGAQDFIRKKSLEKEVNEDTLFEKKDKNKEETSLDGSLLKKYNTFIED
;
A
#
# COMPACT_ATOMS: atom_id res chain seq x y z
N MET A 1 31.55 58.09 -3.74
CA MET A 1 31.07 59.37 -3.18
C MET A 1 29.58 59.17 -2.90
N THR A 2 29.04 58.94 -1.71
CA THR A 2 29.44 58.97 -0.29
C THR A 2 28.36 58.11 0.39
N ASP A 3 28.69 56.94 0.96
CA ASP A 3 28.96 56.70 2.39
C ASP A 3 27.88 57.12 3.41
N THR A 4 27.66 56.17 4.34
CA THR A 4 27.16 56.26 5.73
C THR A 4 25.65 56.45 6.00
N HIS A 5 25.02 55.46 6.65
CA HIS A 5 24.83 55.52 8.10
C HIS A 5 24.43 54.18 8.76
N GLU A 6 25.16 53.89 9.82
CA GLU A 6 25.11 52.82 10.81
C GLU A 6 23.96 52.93 11.84
N ASN A 7 23.65 51.75 12.42
CA ASN A 7 23.34 51.46 13.83
C ASN A 7 22.11 52.08 14.52
N LEU A 8 21.27 51.21 15.10
CA LEU A 8 20.85 51.29 16.51
C LEU A 8 20.15 49.98 16.96
N ILE A 9 20.93 49.12 17.62
CA ILE A 9 20.44 48.09 18.54
C ILE A 9 20.19 48.76 19.89
N LYS A 10 18.98 48.62 20.46
CA LYS A 10 18.75 48.94 21.89
C LYS A 10 17.74 47.98 22.54
N ASN A 11 18.24 47.40 23.63
CA ASN A 11 17.62 46.56 24.65
C ASN A 11 16.23 47.03 25.12
N ALA A 12 15.35 46.06 25.42
CA ALA A 12 14.23 46.24 26.35
C ALA A 12 14.10 45.02 27.27
N SER A 13 14.37 45.26 28.56
CA SER A 13 14.32 44.32 29.67
C SER A 13 12.87 44.10 30.16
N ARG A 14 12.65 42.90 30.72
CA ARG A 14 11.45 42.45 31.46
C ARG A 14 11.01 43.41 32.59
N PRO A 15 9.72 43.36 32.97
CA PRO A 15 9.31 43.48 34.36
C PRO A 15 8.73 42.16 34.90
N GLN A 16 9.19 41.79 36.10
CA GLN A 16 8.58 40.77 36.96
C GLN A 16 7.33 41.36 37.62
N VAL A 17 6.24 40.60 37.65
CA VAL A 17 5.05 40.91 38.46
C VAL A 17 5.01 39.91 39.61
N VAL A 18 5.14 40.46 40.82
CA VAL A 18 4.91 39.80 42.11
C VAL A 18 3.41 39.87 42.38
N PHE A 19 2.78 38.73 42.66
CA PHE A 19 1.51 38.70 43.39
C PHE A 19 1.63 37.73 44.55
N ASP A 20 1.46 38.30 45.73
CA ASP A 20 1.39 37.67 47.03
C ASP A 20 -0.02 37.97 47.56
N SER A 21 -0.83 36.94 47.82
CA SER A 21 -1.97 37.06 48.72
C SER A 21 -2.46 35.67 49.14
N SER A 22 -2.22 35.38 50.41
CA SER A 22 -2.84 34.36 51.24
C SER A 22 -4.36 34.55 51.36
N LYS A 23 -5.09 33.43 51.49
CA LYS A 23 -6.20 33.27 52.44
C LYS A 23 -6.65 31.81 52.55
N ASP A 24 -6.82 31.42 53.79
CA ASP A 24 -7.26 30.11 54.30
C ASP A 24 -8.72 29.78 53.98
N VAL A 25 -9.04 28.49 54.17
CA VAL A 25 -10.24 27.88 54.79
C VAL A 25 -10.84 26.75 53.94
N GLU A 26 -10.65 25.53 54.50
CA GLU A 26 -11.53 24.35 54.61
C GLU A 26 -12.62 24.10 53.55
N GLU A 27 -12.67 22.86 53.02
CA GLU A 27 -13.73 21.88 53.36
C GLU A 27 -13.48 20.57 52.58
N GLU A 28 -13.37 19.45 53.30
CA GLU A 28 -13.35 18.10 52.76
C GLU A 28 -14.74 17.72 52.24
N THR A 29 -14.85 17.29 50.98
CA THR A 29 -15.95 16.41 50.55
C THR A 29 -15.44 15.31 49.62
N ASP A 30 -15.60 14.08 50.09
CA ASP A 30 -15.57 12.83 49.33
C ASP A 30 -16.65 12.84 48.25
N GLU A 31 -16.28 12.82 46.97
CA GLU A 31 -17.20 12.43 45.89
C GLU A 31 -16.52 11.51 44.86
N ASN A 32 -16.87 10.23 44.97
CA ASN A 32 -17.10 9.25 43.91
C ASN A 32 -16.22 9.30 42.64
N GLU A 33 -15.40 8.25 42.50
CA GLU A 33 -14.94 7.73 41.21
C GLU A 33 -16.14 7.27 40.35
N GLU A 34 -16.73 8.21 39.62
CA GLU A 34 -17.67 7.93 38.55
C GLU A 34 -16.89 7.33 37.37
N ALA A 35 -17.04 6.02 37.20
CA ALA A 35 -16.45 5.25 36.13
C ALA A 35 -16.66 5.93 34.77
N LEU A 36 -15.56 6.23 34.07
CA LEU A 36 -15.51 6.73 32.70
C LEU A 36 -16.31 5.79 31.77
N SER A 37 -17.58 6.13 31.53
CA SER A 37 -18.34 5.58 30.42
C SER A 37 -17.58 5.85 29.11
N PRO A 38 -17.51 4.88 28.18
CA PRO A 38 -16.80 5.06 26.92
C PRO A 38 -17.42 6.24 26.18
N SER A 39 -16.69 7.35 26.13
CA SER A 39 -17.07 8.53 25.38
C SER A 39 -17.32 8.11 23.94
N VAL A 40 -18.59 8.08 23.54
CA VAL A 40 -19.02 7.85 22.16
C VAL A 40 -18.30 8.88 21.30
N LEU A 41 -17.30 8.42 20.53
CA LEU A 41 -16.59 9.22 19.54
C LEU A 41 -17.65 9.82 18.61
N ARG A 42 -17.87 11.14 18.71
CA ARG A 42 -18.81 11.85 17.83
C ARG A 42 -18.26 11.81 16.42
N GLU A 43 -18.96 11.14 15.52
CA GLU A 43 -18.59 11.10 14.11
C GLU A 43 -18.81 12.46 13.47
N ASN A 44 -17.90 12.85 12.57
CA ASN A 44 -18.02 14.13 11.88
C ASN A 44 -19.01 14.02 10.70
N LEU A 45 -20.28 14.39 10.93
CA LEU A 45 -21.34 14.36 9.91
C LEU A 45 -21.07 15.27 8.69
N THR A 46 -20.13 16.22 8.78
CA THR A 46 -19.80 17.12 7.66
C THR A 46 -19.11 16.42 6.47
N ILE A 47 -18.68 15.17 6.65
CA ILE A 47 -18.12 14.33 5.57
C ILE A 47 -19.20 14.00 4.53
N ILE A 48 -20.48 14.00 4.91
CA ILE A 48 -21.59 13.67 4.01
C ILE A 48 -21.90 14.86 3.09
N LYS A 49 -21.90 14.61 1.78
CA LYS A 49 -22.23 15.61 0.76
C LYS A 49 -23.63 16.18 1.01
N GLY A 50 -23.71 17.49 1.27
CA GLY A 50 -24.97 18.19 1.58
C GLY A 50 -25.15 18.57 3.06
N ILE A 51 -24.24 18.14 3.94
CA ILE A 51 -24.23 18.52 5.36
C ILE A 51 -23.10 19.51 5.61
N GLY A 52 -23.42 20.80 5.63
CA GLY A 52 -22.50 21.83 6.12
C GLY A 52 -22.41 21.86 7.65
N SER A 53 -21.41 22.54 8.21
CA SER A 53 -21.18 22.68 9.66
C SER A 53 -22.45 23.09 10.44
N LYS A 54 -23.20 24.07 9.91
CA LYS A 54 -24.48 24.53 10.51
C LYS A 54 -25.55 23.45 10.59
N ASN A 55 -25.60 22.55 9.60
CA ASN A 55 -26.57 21.44 9.60
C ASN A 55 -26.07 20.31 10.51
N ALA A 56 -24.76 20.02 10.54
CA ALA A 56 -24.18 19.06 11.47
C ALA A 56 -24.44 19.45 12.94
N GLU A 57 -24.28 20.74 13.30
CA GLU A 57 -24.61 21.22 14.65
C GLU A 57 -26.08 21.02 15.02
N LYS A 58 -27.00 21.20 14.06
CA LYS A 58 -28.44 20.97 14.29
C LYS A 58 -28.76 19.49 14.48
N LEU A 59 -28.16 18.61 13.68
CA LEU A 59 -28.30 17.16 13.81
C LEU A 59 -27.78 16.69 15.17
N ASN A 60 -26.61 17.20 15.59
CA ASN A 60 -26.06 16.92 16.91
C ASN A 60 -26.97 17.44 18.04
N LYS A 61 -27.57 18.63 17.91
CA LYS A 61 -28.56 19.14 18.87
C LYS A 61 -29.84 18.31 18.90
N ALA A 62 -30.20 17.66 17.80
CA ALA A 62 -31.34 16.74 17.71
C ALA A 62 -31.01 15.32 18.19
N GLY A 63 -29.80 15.07 18.72
CA GLY A 63 -29.40 13.75 19.22
C GLY A 63 -28.92 12.79 18.14
N ILE A 64 -28.68 13.27 16.91
CA ILE A 64 -28.18 12.48 15.78
C ILE A 64 -26.67 12.71 15.70
N PHE A 65 -25.88 11.75 16.18
CA PHE A 65 -24.43 11.88 16.30
C PHE A 65 -23.64 10.97 15.37
N SER A 66 -24.30 10.01 14.71
CA SER A 66 -23.64 9.06 13.79
C SER A 66 -24.28 9.03 12.40
N ILE A 67 -23.48 8.61 11.42
CA ILE A 67 -23.93 8.45 10.02
C ILE A 67 -24.99 7.35 9.93
N GLU A 68 -24.85 6.28 10.72
CA GLU A 68 -25.83 5.17 10.81
C GLU A 68 -27.20 5.66 11.30
N GLN A 69 -27.22 6.43 12.39
CA GLN A 69 -28.46 7.03 12.90
C GLN A 69 -29.13 7.89 11.83
N LEU A 70 -28.36 8.73 11.14
CA LEU A 70 -28.89 9.60 10.09
C LEU A 70 -29.45 8.81 8.90
N SER A 71 -28.83 7.70 8.52
CA SER A 71 -29.24 6.88 7.38
C SER A 71 -30.55 6.10 7.60
N ASN A 72 -30.86 5.79 8.87
CA ASN A 72 -32.02 5.00 9.27
C ASN A 72 -33.27 5.84 9.54
N LEU A 73 -33.14 7.17 9.62
CA LEU A 73 -34.26 8.08 9.82
C LEU A 73 -35.13 8.21 8.57
N THR A 74 -36.42 8.42 8.78
CA THR A 74 -37.35 8.79 7.71
C THR A 74 -37.24 10.27 7.35
N VAL A 75 -37.66 10.62 6.13
CA VAL A 75 -37.62 12.02 5.65
C VAL A 75 -38.51 12.91 6.53
N GLU A 76 -39.63 12.36 6.99
CA GLU A 76 -40.60 13.01 7.86
C GLU A 76 -40.00 13.29 9.25
N GLU A 77 -39.35 12.31 9.87
CA GLU A 77 -38.68 12.48 11.17
C GLU A 77 -37.56 13.52 11.11
N LEU A 78 -36.72 13.44 10.08
CA LEU A 78 -35.60 14.36 9.92
C LEU A 78 -36.07 15.79 9.61
N SER A 79 -37.22 15.94 8.95
CA SER A 79 -37.82 17.25 8.67
C SER A 79 -38.41 17.95 9.91
N LYS A 80 -38.60 17.23 11.03
CA LYS A 80 -39.02 17.84 12.30
C LYS A 80 -37.88 18.59 12.99
N VAL A 81 -36.63 18.38 12.58
CA VAL A 81 -35.46 19.11 13.09
C VAL A 81 -35.51 20.55 12.59
N ASP A 82 -35.34 21.51 13.51
CA ASP A 82 -35.50 22.95 13.21
C ASP A 82 -34.69 23.36 11.96
N LYS A 83 -35.40 23.94 10.99
CA LYS A 83 -34.85 24.44 9.71
C LYS A 83 -34.21 23.38 8.82
N ILE A 84 -34.67 22.12 8.88
CA ILE A 84 -34.37 21.10 7.88
C ILE A 84 -35.65 20.82 7.08
N GLY A 85 -35.72 21.31 5.83
CA GLY A 85 -36.86 21.03 4.95
C GLY A 85 -36.81 19.61 4.36
N LEU A 86 -37.95 19.08 3.93
CA LEU A 86 -38.10 17.73 3.34
C LEU A 86 -37.07 17.42 2.22
N VAL A 87 -36.82 18.38 1.34
CA VAL A 87 -35.84 18.23 0.24
C VAL A 87 -34.41 18.10 0.77
N SER A 88 -34.07 18.86 1.81
CA SER A 88 -32.77 18.77 2.46
C SER A 88 -32.63 17.46 3.23
N ALA A 89 -33.67 17.06 3.97
CA ALA A 89 -33.72 15.79 4.70
C ALA A 89 -33.48 14.60 3.76
N ARG A 90 -34.15 14.56 2.60
CA ARG A 90 -33.95 13.50 1.59
C ARG A 90 -32.50 13.43 1.13
N LYS A 91 -31.89 14.57 0.78
CA LYS A 91 -30.48 14.63 0.34
C LYS A 91 -29.51 14.17 1.43
N MET A 92 -29.79 14.49 2.69
CA MET A 92 -28.95 14.09 3.83
C MET A 92 -29.03 12.59 4.08
N ILE A 93 -30.23 12.00 4.05
CA ILE A 93 -30.44 10.55 4.20
C ILE A 93 -29.81 9.79 3.04
N GLU A 94 -30.02 10.25 1.81
CA GLU A 94 -29.43 9.64 0.60
C GLU A 94 -27.89 9.73 0.63
N GLY A 95 -27.35 10.89 1.01
CA GLY A 95 -25.91 11.06 1.21
C GLY A 95 -25.35 10.15 2.31
N ALA A 96 -26.05 9.99 3.43
CA ALA A 96 -25.66 9.11 4.52
C ALA A 96 -25.68 7.63 4.08
N LYS A 97 -26.74 7.19 3.38
CA LYS A 97 -26.85 5.83 2.83
C LYS A 97 -25.77 5.54 1.81
N SER A 98 -25.53 6.45 0.86
CA SER A 98 -24.44 6.30 -0.12
C SER A 98 -23.06 6.23 0.56
N HIS A 99 -22.85 7.02 1.62
CA HIS A 99 -21.62 6.95 2.41
C HIS A 99 -21.48 5.60 3.13
N LEU A 100 -22.55 5.06 3.72
CA LEU A 100 -22.54 3.74 4.35
C LEU A 100 -22.41 2.61 3.35
N GLU A 101 -23.01 2.69 2.17
CA GLU A 101 -22.81 1.71 1.09
C GLU A 101 -21.34 1.72 0.64
N THR A 102 -20.73 2.90 0.51
CA THR A 102 -19.29 3.02 0.22
C THR A 102 -18.45 2.46 1.37
N PHE A 103 -18.85 2.68 2.62
CA PHE A 103 -18.16 2.16 3.81
C PHE A 103 -18.34 0.64 3.99
N ASN A 104 -19.50 0.10 3.64
CA ASN A 104 -19.81 -1.33 3.64
C ASN A 104 -19.16 -2.06 2.47
N LEU A 105 -18.94 -1.37 1.35
CA LEU A 105 -18.00 -1.84 0.35
C LEU A 105 -16.62 -1.96 0.99
N VAL A 106 -16.12 -1.00 1.77
CA VAL A 106 -14.83 -1.18 2.48
C VAL A 106 -14.87 -2.34 3.51
N ASN A 107 -16.03 -2.65 4.10
CA ASN A 107 -16.23 -3.74 5.07
C ASN A 107 -16.64 -5.09 4.41
N PHE A 108 -15.79 -5.63 3.54
CA PHE A 108 -15.99 -6.87 2.77
C PHE A 108 -16.00 -8.21 3.56
N SER A 109 -16.21 -8.20 4.88
CA SER A 109 -16.13 -9.43 5.71
C SER A 109 -17.43 -10.27 5.74
N GLN A 110 -18.52 -9.78 5.16
CA GLN A 110 -19.80 -10.51 5.10
C GLN A 110 -20.22 -10.76 3.65
N ALA A 111 -19.44 -11.57 2.92
CA ALA A 111 -20.02 -12.28 1.79
C ALA A 111 -21.05 -13.27 2.35
N LYS A 112 -22.33 -12.99 2.14
CA LYS A 112 -23.42 -13.94 2.36
C LYS A 112 -23.01 -15.24 1.62
N PRO A 113 -22.90 -16.40 2.29
CA PRO A 113 -22.52 -17.63 1.60
C PRO A 113 -23.49 -17.82 0.43
N LEU A 114 -22.95 -18.01 -0.78
CA LEU A 114 -23.76 -18.40 -1.92
C LEU A 114 -24.54 -19.66 -1.52
N PRO A 115 -25.85 -19.74 -1.83
CA PRO A 115 -26.62 -20.94 -1.58
C PRO A 115 -25.90 -22.10 -2.28
N GLU A 116 -25.61 -23.12 -1.49
CA GLU A 116 -25.03 -24.38 -1.93
C GLU A 116 -25.93 -24.93 -3.03
N PHE A 117 -25.39 -25.01 -4.25
CA PHE A 117 -26.09 -25.58 -5.40
C PHE A 117 -26.27 -27.08 -5.13
N GLN A 118 -27.39 -27.47 -4.54
CA GLN A 118 -27.89 -28.83 -4.61
C GLN A 118 -28.65 -28.97 -5.93
N GLU A 119 -28.06 -29.72 -6.86
CA GLU A 119 -28.80 -30.32 -7.96
C GLU A 119 -29.86 -31.24 -7.38
N ASP A 120 -31.11 -30.79 -7.39
CA ASP A 120 -32.24 -31.69 -7.27
C ASP A 120 -33.16 -31.46 -8.47
N LEU A 121 -33.09 -32.42 -9.38
CA LEU A 121 -34.00 -32.57 -10.51
C LEU A 121 -35.37 -32.96 -9.96
N THR A 122 -36.34 -32.05 -10.02
CA THR A 122 -37.73 -32.46 -10.13
C THR A 122 -38.57 -31.42 -10.84
N GLU A 123 -39.16 -31.87 -11.95
CA GLU A 123 -40.21 -31.23 -12.70
C GLU A 123 -41.36 -30.80 -11.79
N GLN A 124 -41.80 -29.55 -11.91
CA GLN A 124 -43.23 -29.22 -11.90
C GLN A 124 -43.45 -27.85 -12.53
N GLY A 125 -44.06 -27.87 -13.71
CA GLY A 125 -44.45 -26.68 -14.45
C GLY A 125 -45.49 -25.86 -13.69
N LYS A 126 -45.27 -24.54 -13.67
CA LYS A 126 -46.33 -23.54 -13.54
C LYS A 126 -46.04 -22.40 -14.48
N GLU A 127 -46.89 -22.37 -15.50
CA GLU A 127 -47.24 -21.28 -16.40
C GLU A 127 -47.33 -19.95 -15.64
N LEU A 128 -46.65 -18.92 -16.14
CA LEU A 128 -46.74 -17.55 -15.64
C LEU A 128 -46.85 -16.62 -16.84
N ASP A 129 -48.03 -16.00 -16.94
CA ASP A 129 -48.43 -14.98 -17.90
C ASP A 129 -47.39 -13.86 -18.02
N TYR A 130 -46.91 -13.64 -19.24
CA TYR A 130 -46.22 -12.41 -19.61
C TYR A 130 -47.27 -11.40 -20.07
N VAL A 131 -47.41 -10.31 -19.31
CA VAL A 131 -48.13 -9.11 -19.73
C VAL A 131 -47.27 -8.39 -20.76
N GLU A 132 -47.74 -8.45 -21.99
CA GLU A 132 -47.26 -7.74 -23.18
C GLU A 132 -47.52 -6.23 -22.99
N PHE A 133 -46.46 -5.43 -23.03
CA PHE A 133 -46.57 -3.97 -23.14
C PHE A 133 -46.42 -3.61 -24.61
N GLU A 134 -47.55 -3.24 -25.22
CA GLU A 134 -47.61 -2.59 -26.53
C GLU A 134 -47.03 -1.16 -26.40
N GLU A 135 -45.97 -0.87 -27.15
CA GLU A 135 -45.69 0.49 -27.62
C GLU A 135 -45.76 0.47 -29.14
N GLU A 136 -46.91 0.94 -29.64
CA GLU A 136 -47.06 1.42 -31.00
C GLU A 136 -46.19 2.68 -31.17
N ASP A 137 -45.35 2.72 -32.20
CA ASP A 137 -45.39 3.83 -33.14
C ASP A 137 -44.64 3.47 -34.43
N GLU A 138 -45.39 3.63 -35.52
CA GLU A 138 -45.00 3.53 -36.91
C GLU A 138 -43.82 4.47 -37.22
N ILE A 139 -42.87 4.04 -38.05
CA ILE A 139 -42.44 4.77 -39.24
C ILE A 139 -41.84 3.77 -40.23
N ASN A 140 -42.49 3.77 -41.39
CA ASN A 140 -42.23 3.06 -42.61
C ASN A 140 -40.95 3.59 -43.27
N ASP A 141 -40.01 2.72 -43.65
CA ASP A 141 -39.21 2.96 -44.85
C ASP A 141 -38.64 1.64 -45.41
N THR A 142 -38.97 1.44 -46.66
CA THR A 142 -38.80 0.23 -47.47
C THR A 142 -37.56 0.40 -48.34
N ILE A 143 -36.51 -0.42 -48.21
CA ILE A 143 -35.56 -0.65 -49.31
C ILE A 143 -35.08 -2.12 -49.33
N ASP A 144 -35.29 -2.72 -50.50
CA ASP A 144 -34.98 -4.07 -50.97
C ASP A 144 -33.61 -4.64 -50.59
N SER A 145 -33.62 -5.93 -50.23
CA SER A 145 -32.46 -6.82 -50.19
C SER A 145 -32.67 -7.97 -51.17
N THR A 146 -31.91 -8.00 -52.26
CA THR A 146 -31.83 -9.16 -53.16
C THR A 146 -30.70 -10.11 -52.73
N ASN A 147 -31.12 -11.33 -52.38
CA ASN A 147 -30.53 -12.66 -52.63
C ASN A 147 -29.02 -12.79 -52.90
N ILE A 148 -28.37 -13.75 -52.22
CA ILE A 148 -27.56 -14.82 -52.84
C ILE A 148 -27.58 -16.07 -51.94
N GLU A 149 -27.62 -17.20 -52.62
CA GLU A 149 -28.01 -18.55 -52.22
C GLU A 149 -27.02 -19.31 -51.33
N ALA A 150 -27.59 -20.29 -50.64
CA ALA A 150 -26.94 -21.37 -49.92
C ALA A 150 -26.30 -22.41 -50.85
N VAL A 151 -25.14 -22.94 -50.48
CA VAL A 151 -24.68 -24.29 -50.86
C VAL A 151 -23.85 -24.90 -49.73
N THR A 152 -24.34 -25.99 -49.16
CA THR A 152 -23.58 -27.13 -48.60
C THR A 152 -23.82 -28.31 -49.57
N PRO A 153 -22.95 -29.35 -49.73
CA PRO A 153 -22.58 -30.28 -48.63
C PRO A 153 -21.25 -31.09 -48.77
N SER A 154 -21.06 -32.03 -47.83
CA SER A 154 -20.23 -33.27 -47.81
C SER A 154 -18.72 -33.14 -47.47
N GLN A 155 -18.24 -33.69 -46.35
CA GLN A 155 -17.94 -35.10 -45.98
C GLN A 155 -16.88 -35.78 -46.87
N ILE A 156 -15.75 -36.18 -46.27
CA ILE A 156 -14.98 -37.42 -46.50
C ILE A 156 -13.98 -37.61 -45.34
N GLU A 157 -14.03 -38.78 -44.70
CA GLU A 157 -13.02 -39.37 -43.82
C GLU A 157 -11.80 -39.86 -44.62
N GLU A 158 -10.59 -39.77 -44.08
CA GLU A 158 -9.60 -40.86 -44.24
C GLU A 158 -8.50 -40.85 -43.17
N ASN A 159 -8.02 -42.05 -42.85
CA ASN A 159 -7.23 -42.46 -41.70
C ASN A 159 -5.69 -42.43 -41.92
N LEU A 160 -4.95 -42.13 -40.85
CA LEU A 160 -3.58 -42.61 -40.43
C LEU A 160 -2.37 -42.50 -41.41
N PRO A 161 -1.10 -42.70 -40.98
CA PRO A 161 -0.50 -42.79 -39.63
C PRO A 161 0.76 -41.91 -39.39
N LEU A 162 1.25 -41.95 -38.15
CA LEU A 162 2.55 -41.46 -37.65
C LEU A 162 3.76 -41.92 -38.48
N GLU A 163 4.76 -41.03 -38.62
CA GLU A 163 6.18 -41.40 -38.68
C GLU A 163 7.08 -40.35 -38.01
N HIS A 164 8.09 -40.86 -37.30
CA HIS A 164 9.13 -40.10 -36.61
C HIS A 164 10.07 -39.39 -37.60
N SER A 165 10.51 -38.16 -37.27
CA SER A 165 11.84 -37.72 -37.70
C SER A 165 12.44 -36.70 -36.74
N HIS A 166 13.65 -37.02 -36.27
CA HIS A 166 14.60 -36.09 -35.69
C HIS A 166 15.01 -35.04 -36.73
N SER A 167 15.04 -33.76 -36.35
CA SER A 167 15.92 -32.80 -37.03
C SER A 167 16.46 -31.76 -36.05
N ASN A 168 17.77 -31.62 -36.09
CA ASN A 168 18.59 -30.69 -35.35
C ASN A 168 18.11 -29.24 -35.53
N THR A 169 18.04 -28.50 -34.43
CA THR A 169 17.85 -27.05 -34.46
C THR A 169 19.22 -26.40 -34.59
N GLU A 170 19.56 -25.96 -35.81
CA GLU A 170 20.61 -25.00 -36.07
C GLU A 170 20.19 -23.60 -35.56
N GLU A 171 21.14 -22.89 -34.95
CA GLU A 171 21.01 -21.51 -34.49
C GLU A 171 20.74 -20.55 -35.67
N PRO A 172 19.79 -19.60 -35.55
CA PRO A 172 19.67 -18.55 -36.55
C PRO A 172 20.71 -17.45 -36.29
N ASN A 173 21.57 -17.32 -37.30
CA ASN A 173 22.48 -16.23 -37.59
C ASN A 173 21.76 -14.86 -37.50
N ILE A 174 22.19 -14.01 -36.56
CA ILE A 174 21.67 -12.65 -36.37
C ILE A 174 22.37 -11.73 -37.37
N GLN A 175 21.62 -11.23 -38.36
CA GLN A 175 22.05 -10.13 -39.22
C GLN A 175 22.04 -8.81 -38.43
N GLU A 176 23.20 -8.16 -38.41
CA GLU A 176 23.40 -6.76 -38.02
C GLU A 176 22.46 -5.86 -38.83
N TYR A 177 21.67 -5.05 -38.12
CA TYR A 177 21.06 -3.86 -38.69
C TYR A 177 21.90 -2.65 -38.28
N GLU A 178 22.60 -2.06 -39.25
CA GLU A 178 23.19 -0.73 -39.14
C GLU A 178 22.09 0.29 -38.84
N GLN A 179 22.18 0.96 -37.68
CA GLN A 179 21.40 2.16 -37.38
C GLN A 179 22.24 3.38 -37.73
N GLU A 180 21.81 4.12 -38.74
CA GLU A 180 22.30 5.46 -39.06
C GLU A 180 22.11 6.39 -37.86
N ALA A 181 23.23 6.87 -37.31
CA ALA A 181 23.25 7.94 -36.33
C ALA A 181 22.91 9.26 -37.01
N ILE A 182 21.72 9.79 -36.71
CA ILE A 182 21.37 11.19 -37.01
C ILE A 182 21.91 12.03 -35.85
N ASP A 183 23.02 12.72 -36.11
CA ASP A 183 23.66 13.66 -35.21
C ASP A 183 22.90 15.00 -35.22
N PHE A 184 22.23 15.33 -34.11
CA PHE A 184 21.68 16.67 -33.88
C PHE A 184 22.44 17.33 -32.74
N ASN A 185 23.42 18.14 -33.13
CA ASN A 185 24.02 19.18 -32.30
C ASN A 185 22.95 20.20 -31.91
N GLU A 186 22.47 20.15 -30.67
CA GLU A 186 21.87 21.30 -30.01
C GLU A 186 22.78 21.77 -28.88
N GLU A 187 23.32 22.95 -29.14
CA GLU A 187 24.11 23.86 -28.32
C GLU A 187 23.45 24.08 -26.95
N TYR A 188 24.08 23.57 -25.89
CA TYR A 188 23.76 23.92 -24.51
C TYR A 188 24.93 24.66 -23.88
N ASP A 189 24.59 25.79 -23.25
CA ASP A 189 25.46 26.77 -22.64
C ASP A 189 26.56 26.19 -21.74
N ASN A 190 27.78 26.67 -21.98
CA ASN A 190 28.98 26.44 -21.20
C ASN A 190 28.81 26.90 -19.74
N VAL A 191 28.69 25.94 -18.82
CA VAL A 191 29.03 26.15 -17.41
C VAL A 191 30.34 25.40 -17.15
N ILE A 192 31.41 26.18 -16.98
CA ILE A 192 32.76 25.74 -16.64
C ILE A 192 32.74 25.06 -15.26
N PRO A 193 33.17 23.79 -15.12
CA PRO A 193 33.52 23.22 -13.84
C PRO A 193 35.01 23.47 -13.56
N GLU A 194 35.31 23.98 -12.36
CA GLU A 194 36.66 24.11 -11.80
C GLU A 194 37.38 22.75 -11.82
N GLU A 195 38.60 22.74 -12.35
CA GLU A 195 39.56 21.63 -12.27
C GLU A 195 39.93 21.37 -10.80
N ILE A 196 39.57 20.19 -10.29
CA ILE A 196 40.15 19.62 -9.08
C ILE A 196 41.18 18.57 -9.52
N ASP A 197 42.44 18.89 -9.26
CA ASP A 197 43.64 18.10 -9.53
C ASP A 197 43.75 16.96 -8.50
N ASP A 198 43.12 15.80 -8.78
CA ASP A 198 43.29 14.58 -8.00
C ASP A 198 44.29 13.64 -8.70
N LYS A 199 45.56 13.76 -8.30
CA LYS A 199 46.61 12.78 -8.55
C LYS A 199 46.31 11.49 -7.78
N VAL A 200 45.86 10.46 -8.50
CA VAL A 200 45.83 9.07 -8.03
C VAL A 200 47.21 8.45 -8.27
N PRO A 201 47.89 7.89 -7.25
CA PRO A 201 49.14 7.17 -7.47
C PRO A 201 48.85 5.75 -7.97
N GLU A 202 49.59 5.35 -9.02
CA GLU A 202 49.67 4.00 -9.56
C GLU A 202 50.08 3.00 -8.46
N THR A 203 49.23 2.01 -8.21
CA THR A 203 49.58 0.81 -7.45
C THR A 203 50.33 -0.15 -8.36
N HIS A 204 51.63 -0.32 -8.11
CA HIS A 204 52.43 -1.40 -8.66
C HIS A 204 51.91 -2.76 -8.18
N GLU A 205 51.47 -3.59 -9.12
CA GLU A 205 51.31 -5.03 -8.92
C GLU A 205 52.71 -5.65 -8.84
N VAL A 206 53.05 -6.16 -7.67
CA VAL A 206 54.24 -7.00 -7.45
C VAL A 206 53.78 -8.44 -7.64
N GLU A 207 54.16 -9.05 -8.76
CA GLU A 207 54.09 -10.50 -8.96
C GLU A 207 55.07 -11.17 -7.99
N VAL A 208 54.53 -11.82 -6.95
CA VAL A 208 55.29 -12.72 -6.09
C VAL A 208 55.08 -14.14 -6.62
N GLU A 209 56.11 -14.65 -7.30
CA GLU A 209 56.25 -16.07 -7.65
C GLU A 209 56.45 -16.88 -6.36
N GLU A 210 55.41 -17.60 -5.92
CA GLU A 210 55.52 -18.61 -4.86
C GLU A 210 55.87 -19.97 -5.46
N ASP A 211 57.14 -20.36 -5.33
CA ASP A 211 57.62 -21.73 -5.50
C ASP A 211 57.03 -22.62 -4.39
N ILE A 212 55.99 -23.39 -4.72
CA ILE A 212 55.45 -24.44 -3.85
C ILE A 212 56.12 -25.78 -4.20
N PRO A 213 56.82 -26.45 -3.27
CA PRO A 213 57.35 -27.79 -3.49
C PRO A 213 56.20 -28.80 -3.60
N ARG A 214 56.12 -29.47 -4.75
CA ARG A 214 55.39 -30.73 -4.88
C ARG A 214 56.15 -31.79 -4.09
N ASP A 215 55.41 -32.49 -3.24
CA ASP A 215 55.63 -33.85 -2.71
C ASP A 215 55.37 -33.91 -1.21
N ILE A 216 54.09 -33.82 -0.84
CA ILE A 216 53.60 -34.37 0.42
C ILE A 216 52.49 -35.35 0.06
N GLU A 217 52.84 -36.63 0.17
CA GLU A 217 51.92 -37.76 0.10
C GLU A 217 50.93 -37.65 1.27
N VAL A 218 49.79 -37.01 1.02
CA VAL A 218 48.69 -36.93 2.00
C VAL A 218 48.10 -38.33 2.13
N GLN A 219 48.49 -39.04 3.18
CA GLN A 219 47.76 -40.21 3.67
C GLN A 219 46.28 -39.81 3.83
N ARG A 220 45.42 -40.34 2.96
CA ARG A 220 43.97 -40.31 3.12
C ARG A 220 43.63 -41.02 4.43
N LEU A 221 43.56 -40.24 5.51
CA LEU A 221 42.82 -40.61 6.70
C LEU A 221 41.38 -40.84 6.25
N VAL A 222 40.99 -42.11 6.26
CA VAL A 222 39.61 -42.57 6.11
C VAL A 222 38.78 -41.79 7.12
N GLN A 223 38.09 -40.74 6.66
CA GLN A 223 37.10 -40.06 7.48
C GLN A 223 36.05 -41.11 7.85
N PRO A 224 35.80 -41.36 9.15
CA PRO A 224 34.73 -42.26 9.54
C PRO A 224 33.44 -41.68 8.96
N GLN A 225 32.73 -42.48 8.16
CA GLN A 225 31.36 -42.20 7.80
C GLN A 225 30.52 -42.24 9.09
N VAL A 226 30.51 -41.13 9.82
CA VAL A 226 29.55 -40.91 10.90
C VAL A 226 28.23 -40.69 10.19
N SER A 227 27.43 -41.75 10.05
CA SER A 227 26.03 -41.65 9.70
C SER A 227 25.33 -40.94 10.85
N ILE A 228 25.38 -39.60 10.85
CA ILE A 228 24.53 -38.77 11.69
C ILE A 228 23.14 -38.92 11.11
N THR A 229 22.41 -39.97 11.49
CA THR A 229 20.96 -39.96 11.39
C THR A 229 20.51 -38.82 12.31
N PRO A 230 20.05 -37.68 11.77
CA PRO A 230 19.57 -36.60 12.61
C PRO A 230 18.45 -37.17 13.47
N ASP A 231 18.59 -37.02 14.78
CA ASP A 231 17.65 -37.54 15.77
C ASP A 231 16.24 -37.00 15.45
N LEU A 232 15.44 -37.84 14.80
CA LEU A 232 14.15 -37.48 14.20
C LEU A 232 13.16 -36.99 15.29
N GLU A 233 13.33 -37.46 16.52
CA GLU A 233 12.53 -37.02 17.67
C GLU A 233 12.78 -35.56 18.04
N SER A 234 14.03 -35.10 17.93
CA SER A 234 14.38 -33.70 18.21
C SER A 234 13.75 -32.73 17.21
N VAL A 235 13.62 -33.17 15.95
CA VAL A 235 13.00 -32.39 14.87
C VAL A 235 11.48 -32.32 15.06
N ASN A 236 10.83 -33.44 15.43
CA ASN A 236 9.38 -33.47 15.65
C ASN A 236 8.96 -32.58 16.84
N LYS A 237 9.77 -32.50 17.89
CA LYS A 237 9.52 -31.57 19.02
C LYS A 237 9.70 -30.09 18.65
N ALA A 238 10.36 -29.79 17.53
CA ALA A 238 10.69 -28.43 17.11
C ALA A 238 9.68 -27.81 16.14
N VAL A 239 8.60 -28.53 15.80
CA VAL A 239 7.54 -28.11 14.88
C VAL A 239 6.22 -27.98 15.64
N LEU A 240 5.40 -26.97 15.30
CA LEU A 240 4.04 -26.80 15.79
C LEU A 240 3.19 -27.98 15.33
N ASP A 241 2.37 -28.52 16.22
CA ASP A 241 1.43 -29.55 15.82
C ASP A 241 0.34 -28.97 14.90
N HIS A 242 -0.48 -29.85 14.34
CA HIS A 242 -1.52 -29.43 13.40
C HIS A 242 -2.58 -28.53 14.05
N GLN A 243 -2.91 -28.74 15.32
CA GLN A 243 -3.91 -27.95 16.05
C GLN A 243 -3.36 -26.55 16.38
N GLU A 244 -2.11 -26.45 16.82
CA GLU A 244 -1.39 -25.20 17.04
C GLU A 244 -1.30 -24.40 15.74
N MET A 245 -1.01 -25.05 14.61
CA MET A 245 -0.99 -24.41 13.29
C MET A 245 -2.36 -23.89 12.86
N GLN A 246 -3.43 -24.67 13.06
CA GLN A 246 -4.80 -24.23 12.79
C GLN A 246 -5.19 -23.04 13.67
N PHE A 247 -4.86 -23.09 14.97
CA PHE A 247 -5.10 -22.00 15.91
C PHE A 247 -4.38 -20.71 15.50
N LEU A 248 -3.10 -20.83 15.14
CA LEU A 248 -2.30 -19.71 14.62
C LEU A 248 -2.96 -19.10 13.38
N SER A 249 -3.33 -19.94 12.40
CA SER A 249 -4.02 -19.49 11.18
C SER A 249 -5.34 -18.79 11.48
N GLN A 250 -6.18 -19.35 12.37
CA GLN A 250 -7.47 -18.77 12.73
C GLN A 250 -7.31 -17.42 13.42
N LYS A 251 -6.38 -17.31 14.38
CA LYS A 251 -6.09 -16.05 15.07
C LYS A 251 -5.55 -14.99 14.11
N THR A 252 -4.65 -15.36 13.20
CA THR A 252 -4.18 -14.45 12.15
C THR A 252 -5.33 -13.95 11.27
N CYS A 253 -6.24 -14.83 10.84
CA CYS A 253 -7.43 -14.44 10.08
C CYS A 253 -8.36 -13.49 10.87
N ILE A 254 -8.54 -13.72 12.18
CA ILE A 254 -9.33 -12.83 13.05
C ILE A 254 -8.70 -11.44 13.10
N PHE A 255 -7.39 -11.34 13.29
CA PHE A 255 -6.70 -10.04 13.30
C PHE A 255 -6.78 -9.31 11.96
N LEU A 256 -6.66 -10.03 10.84
CA LEU A 256 -6.83 -9.45 9.51
C LEU A 256 -8.23 -8.86 9.33
N LYS A 257 -9.28 -9.63 9.62
CA LYS A 257 -10.67 -9.16 9.54
C LYS A 257 -10.93 -7.97 10.45
N LYS A 258 -10.39 -7.98 11.68
CA LYS A 258 -10.50 -6.87 12.64
C LYS A 258 -9.87 -5.57 12.12
N ASN A 259 -8.84 -5.67 11.28
CA ASN A 259 -8.19 -4.52 10.66
C ASN A 259 -8.67 -4.30 9.21
N GLU A 260 -9.88 -4.77 8.87
CA GLU A 260 -10.55 -4.54 7.57
C GLU A 260 -9.82 -5.12 6.35
N PHE A 261 -8.99 -6.15 6.55
CA PHE A 261 -8.40 -6.88 5.43
C PHE A 261 -9.38 -7.90 4.86
N HIS A 262 -9.55 -7.88 3.54
CA HIS A 262 -10.22 -8.92 2.79
C HIS A 262 -9.27 -10.11 2.59
N ILE A 263 -9.66 -11.29 3.09
CA ILE A 263 -8.89 -12.52 2.93
C ILE A 263 -9.31 -13.17 1.62
N ILE A 264 -8.37 -13.29 0.68
CA ILE A 264 -8.59 -13.99 -0.58
C ILE A 264 -8.69 -15.48 -0.24
N GLN A 265 -9.67 -16.18 -0.79
CA GLN A 265 -9.77 -17.63 -0.61
C GLN A 265 -8.87 -18.35 -1.62
N LYS A 266 -8.30 -19.48 -1.20
CA LYS A 266 -7.48 -20.30 -2.09
C LYS A 266 -8.38 -21.01 -3.09
N ASN A 267 -8.30 -20.61 -4.36
CA ASN A 267 -8.95 -21.27 -5.49
C ASN A 267 -7.89 -21.97 -6.38
N SER A 268 -8.29 -22.99 -7.12
CA SER A 268 -7.52 -23.66 -8.18
C SER A 268 -6.87 -22.66 -9.15
N ASP A 269 -7.59 -21.64 -9.61
CA ASP A 269 -7.07 -20.60 -10.51
C ASP A 269 -5.94 -19.75 -9.90
N LEU A 270 -5.90 -19.68 -8.57
CA LEU A 270 -4.91 -18.93 -7.79
C LEU A 270 -3.80 -19.83 -7.25
N GLN A 271 -3.78 -21.14 -7.56
CA GLN A 271 -2.81 -22.07 -6.99
C GLN A 271 -1.36 -21.65 -7.23
N LYS A 272 -1.06 -21.07 -8.40
CA LYS A 272 0.27 -20.54 -8.75
C LYS A 272 0.68 -19.35 -7.88
N VAL A 273 -0.28 -18.50 -7.53
CA VAL A 273 -0.11 -17.33 -6.66
C VAL A 273 0.14 -17.78 -5.22
N TYR A 274 -0.62 -18.77 -4.75
CA TYR A 274 -0.53 -19.31 -3.38
C TYR A 274 0.70 -20.18 -3.09
N HIS A 275 1.60 -20.37 -4.07
CA HIS A 275 2.80 -21.18 -3.83
C HIS A 275 3.63 -20.57 -2.70
N GLY A 276 3.80 -21.30 -1.59
CA GLY A 276 4.53 -20.81 -0.41
C GLY A 276 3.78 -19.78 0.45
N ILE A 277 2.52 -19.49 0.16
CA ILE A 277 1.66 -18.58 0.94
C ILE A 277 0.61 -19.41 1.67
N ASP A 278 0.45 -19.16 2.96
CA ASP A 278 -0.60 -19.81 3.77
C ASP A 278 -1.89 -18.97 3.76
N ILE A 279 -1.76 -17.63 3.87
CA ILE A 279 -2.89 -16.69 3.85
C ILE A 279 -2.53 -15.53 2.91
N LEU A 280 -3.45 -15.14 2.02
CA LEU A 280 -3.30 -13.96 1.18
C LEU A 280 -4.40 -12.95 1.56
N ALA A 281 -3.99 -11.76 1.99
CA ALA A 281 -4.90 -10.71 2.40
C ALA A 281 -4.72 -9.44 1.58
N LEU A 282 -5.76 -8.62 1.52
CA LEU A 282 -5.80 -7.39 0.75
C LEU A 282 -6.54 -6.30 1.51
N LYS A 283 -6.04 -5.07 1.47
CA LYS A 283 -6.75 -3.87 1.94
C LYS A 283 -6.56 -2.72 0.96
N VAL A 284 -7.61 -1.94 0.77
CA VAL A 284 -7.56 -0.69 0.00
C VAL A 284 -7.46 0.47 0.99
N ILE A 285 -6.35 1.20 0.94
CA ILE A 285 -6.09 2.36 1.81
C ILE A 285 -6.40 3.62 1.00
N ARG A 286 -7.40 4.38 1.44
CA ARG A 286 -7.81 5.62 0.78
C ARG A 286 -6.91 6.77 1.22
N ILE A 287 -6.22 7.39 0.26
CA ILE A 287 -5.29 8.51 0.53
C ILE A 287 -5.97 9.84 0.23
N LYS A 288 -6.49 9.97 -0.99
CA LYS A 288 -7.19 11.16 -1.51
C LYS A 288 -8.34 10.69 -2.40
N GLU A 289 -9.22 11.61 -2.81
CA GLU A 289 -10.34 11.29 -3.71
C GLU A 289 -9.93 10.64 -5.04
N THR A 290 -8.73 10.92 -5.52
CA THR A 290 -8.20 10.42 -6.79
C THR A 290 -7.11 9.37 -6.61
N ARG A 291 -6.83 8.95 -5.38
CA ARG A 291 -5.67 8.10 -5.08
C ARG A 291 -5.92 7.14 -3.93
N GLU A 292 -5.69 5.88 -4.22
CA GLU A 292 -5.80 4.78 -3.27
C GLU A 292 -4.57 3.87 -3.37
N VAL A 293 -4.31 3.11 -2.32
CA VAL A 293 -3.24 2.11 -2.27
C VAL A 293 -3.88 0.75 -2.08
N ILE A 294 -3.60 -0.19 -2.99
CA ILE A 294 -3.95 -1.59 -2.81
C ILE A 294 -2.77 -2.27 -2.11
N CYS A 295 -2.95 -2.58 -0.83
CA CYS A 295 -1.98 -3.31 -0.02
C CYS A 295 -2.29 -4.81 -0.06
N VAL A 296 -1.42 -5.59 -0.69
CA VAL A 296 -1.49 -7.06 -0.73
C VAL A 296 -0.49 -7.62 0.28
N ILE A 297 -0.96 -8.45 1.19
CA ILE A 297 -0.15 -9.05 2.24
C ILE A 297 -0.13 -10.58 2.06
N PRO A 298 0.91 -11.13 1.42
CA PRO A 298 1.16 -12.56 1.45
C PRO A 298 1.75 -12.97 2.80
N ILE A 299 1.12 -13.92 3.47
CA ILE A 299 1.47 -14.34 4.82
C ILE A 299 1.93 -15.80 4.83
N LYS A 300 3.09 -16.03 5.43
CA LYS A 300 3.57 -17.35 5.80
C LYS A 300 3.44 -17.54 7.31
N LEU A 301 2.93 -18.69 7.74
CA LEU A 301 2.87 -19.07 9.15
C LEU A 301 4.11 -19.90 9.49
N ASN A 302 4.87 -19.45 10.48
CA ASN A 302 6.02 -20.18 10.98
C ASN A 302 5.56 -21.36 11.86
N GLY A 303 5.58 -22.57 11.30
CA GLY A 303 5.32 -23.81 12.03
C GLY A 303 6.44 -24.26 12.96
N GLY A 304 7.38 -23.39 13.32
CA GLY A 304 8.55 -23.74 14.12
C GLY A 304 8.43 -23.31 15.57
N LYS A 305 8.71 -24.22 16.53
CA LYS A 305 8.71 -23.93 17.97
C LYS A 305 9.95 -23.15 18.43
N GLY A 306 9.76 -22.19 19.32
CA GLY A 306 10.85 -21.41 19.95
C GLY A 306 11.06 -20.02 19.35
N PRO A 307 11.84 -19.15 20.04
CA PRO A 307 11.99 -17.76 19.66
C PRO A 307 12.81 -17.59 18.38
N LEU A 308 12.38 -16.64 17.54
CA LEU A 308 13.09 -16.25 16.34
C LEU A 308 13.97 -15.04 16.60
N VAL A 309 15.12 -15.00 15.95
CA VAL A 309 16.06 -13.89 15.94
C VAL A 309 16.35 -13.52 14.50
N VAL A 310 16.03 -12.28 14.16
CA VAL A 310 16.09 -11.73 12.82
C VAL A 310 17.22 -10.72 12.73
N SER A 311 17.93 -10.76 11.61
CA SER A 311 18.92 -9.79 11.16
C SER A 311 18.53 -9.29 9.76
N SER A 312 19.27 -8.34 9.18
CA SER A 312 19.05 -7.82 7.84
C SER A 312 19.13 -8.90 6.77
N ASP A 313 19.91 -9.94 7.03
CA ASP A 313 20.34 -10.93 6.04
C ASP A 313 19.85 -12.35 6.35
N LYS A 314 19.56 -12.69 7.62
CA LYS A 314 19.09 -14.04 7.99
C LYS A 314 18.07 -14.08 9.13
N ILE A 315 17.30 -15.17 9.14
CA ILE A 315 16.36 -15.51 10.23
C ILE A 315 16.85 -16.79 10.91
N THR A 316 17.21 -16.69 12.18
CA THR A 316 17.74 -17.81 12.97
C THR A 316 16.84 -18.13 14.15
N ARG A 317 16.88 -19.37 14.63
CA ARG A 317 16.22 -19.75 15.89
C ARG A 317 17.21 -19.67 17.05
N ASN A 318 16.84 -18.96 18.12
CA ASN A 318 17.64 -18.94 19.34
C ASN A 318 17.23 -20.11 20.25
N MET A 319 17.92 -21.24 20.12
CA MET A 319 17.79 -22.35 21.06
C MET A 319 18.93 -22.27 22.08
N LYS A 320 18.58 -22.05 23.35
CA LYS A 320 19.55 -22.17 24.45
C LYS A 320 19.99 -23.62 24.58
N GLY A 321 21.27 -23.90 24.35
CA GLY A 321 21.92 -25.13 24.81
C GLY A 321 22.12 -26.25 23.80
N ASN A 322 21.82 -26.06 22.52
CA ASN A 322 22.26 -26.97 21.45
C ASN A 322 22.33 -26.19 20.14
N ASN A 323 23.36 -26.44 19.33
CA ASN A 323 23.46 -25.89 17.98
C ASN A 323 22.13 -26.15 17.27
N ALA A 324 21.32 -25.10 17.06
CA ALA A 324 20.08 -25.22 16.32
C ALA A 324 20.41 -25.94 15.03
N SER A 325 19.79 -27.10 14.81
CA SER A 325 20.11 -27.95 13.66
C SER A 325 20.09 -27.07 12.42
N SER A 326 21.19 -27.03 11.68
CA SER A 326 21.35 -26.21 10.47
C SER A 326 20.19 -26.41 9.48
N ALA A 327 19.53 -27.58 9.54
CA ALA A 327 18.29 -27.88 8.82
C ALA A 327 17.12 -26.92 9.15
N ILE A 328 16.95 -26.50 10.41
CA ILE A 328 15.88 -25.59 10.84
C ILE A 328 16.12 -24.19 10.27
N ASN A 329 17.35 -23.68 10.37
CA ASN A 329 17.69 -22.37 9.81
C ASN A 329 17.54 -22.38 8.28
N ARG A 330 18.01 -23.44 7.60
CA ARG A 330 17.78 -23.62 6.16
C ARG A 330 16.29 -23.62 5.78
N LYS A 331 15.43 -24.16 6.63
CA LYS A 331 13.97 -24.15 6.41
C LYS A 331 13.37 -22.75 6.58
N LEU A 332 13.85 -21.96 7.54
CA LEU A 332 13.43 -20.56 7.71
C LEU A 332 13.89 -19.68 6.55
N ASP A 333 15.13 -19.83 6.11
CA ASP A 333 15.65 -19.14 4.93
C ASP A 333 14.84 -19.53 3.68
N SER A 334 14.54 -20.83 3.52
CA SER A 334 13.67 -21.32 2.46
C SER A 334 12.28 -20.69 2.49
N TYR A 335 11.68 -20.48 3.67
CA TYR A 335 10.40 -19.76 3.79
C TYR A 335 10.53 -18.31 3.31
N ALA A 336 11.58 -17.61 3.72
CA ALA A 336 11.81 -16.22 3.33
C ALA A 336 12.01 -16.08 1.81
N THR A 337 12.86 -16.92 1.22
CA THR A 337 13.09 -16.96 -0.23
C THR A 337 11.83 -17.35 -1.01
N THR A 338 11.09 -18.36 -0.54
CA THR A 338 9.86 -18.77 -1.22
C THR A 338 8.84 -17.64 -1.18
N LEU A 339 8.65 -17.00 -0.03
CA LEU A 339 7.71 -15.89 0.12
C LEU A 339 8.10 -14.67 -0.74
N TYR A 340 9.38 -14.36 -0.84
CA TYR A 340 9.90 -13.34 -1.75
C TYR A 340 9.56 -13.65 -3.22
N ASN A 341 9.78 -14.90 -3.64
CA ASN A 341 9.41 -15.37 -4.99
C ASN A 341 7.89 -15.34 -5.22
N SER A 342 7.08 -15.53 -4.18
CA SER A 342 5.63 -15.38 -4.28
C SER A 342 5.22 -13.92 -4.43
N CYS A 343 5.92 -12.98 -3.76
CA CYS A 343 5.71 -11.55 -3.94
C CYS A 343 6.01 -11.09 -5.37
N THR A 344 7.08 -11.58 -5.99
CA THR A 344 7.37 -11.26 -7.39
C THR A 344 6.27 -11.79 -8.30
N ARG A 345 5.85 -13.05 -8.13
CA ARG A 345 4.72 -13.63 -8.87
C ARG A 345 3.40 -12.87 -8.69
N ILE A 346 3.11 -12.39 -7.49
CA ILE A 346 1.94 -11.54 -7.21
C ILE A 346 2.03 -10.23 -8.01
N ARG A 347 3.19 -9.56 -7.97
CA ARG A 347 3.39 -8.29 -8.70
C ARG A 347 3.28 -8.49 -10.22
N ASP A 348 3.87 -9.56 -10.73
CA ASP A 348 3.83 -9.89 -12.16
C ASP A 348 2.40 -10.25 -12.58
N ASN A 349 1.70 -11.12 -11.84
CA ASN A 349 0.31 -11.48 -12.12
C ASN A 349 -0.63 -10.26 -12.08
N LEU A 350 -0.40 -9.31 -11.17
CA LEU A 350 -1.18 -8.08 -11.10
C LEU A 350 -0.84 -7.07 -12.20
N GLY A 351 0.41 -7.05 -12.66
CA GLY A 351 0.81 -6.23 -13.79
C GLY A 351 0.31 -6.77 -15.13
N ASP A 352 0.37 -8.08 -15.31
CA ASP A 352 0.09 -8.75 -16.60
C ASP A 352 -1.39 -9.10 -16.76
N GLU A 353 -2.27 -8.51 -15.94
CA GLU A 353 -3.72 -8.74 -15.98
C GLU A 353 -4.10 -10.22 -15.78
N GLY A 354 -3.32 -10.94 -14.96
CA GLY A 354 -3.48 -12.37 -14.69
C GLY A 354 -4.67 -12.74 -13.80
N THR A 355 -4.69 -13.99 -13.33
CA THR A 355 -5.81 -14.54 -12.55
C THR A 355 -6.09 -13.79 -11.23
N LEU A 356 -5.07 -13.32 -10.52
CA LEU A 356 -5.23 -12.50 -9.33
C LEU A 356 -5.81 -11.13 -9.69
N PHE A 357 -5.37 -10.51 -10.79
CA PHE A 357 -5.92 -9.24 -11.25
C PHE A 357 -7.41 -9.38 -11.58
N ALA A 358 -7.78 -10.41 -12.35
CA ALA A 358 -9.17 -10.72 -12.66
C ALA A 358 -10.00 -10.96 -11.38
N TYR A 359 -9.45 -11.70 -10.41
CA TYR A 359 -10.09 -11.91 -9.12
C TYR A 359 -10.32 -10.58 -8.39
N LEU A 360 -9.31 -9.70 -8.31
CA LEU A 360 -9.45 -8.39 -7.67
C LEU A 360 -10.49 -7.53 -8.39
N ASN A 361 -10.47 -7.52 -9.71
CA ASN A 361 -11.40 -6.72 -10.50
C ASN A 361 -12.85 -7.16 -10.29
N HIS A 362 -13.09 -8.47 -10.31
CA HIS A 362 -14.41 -9.05 -10.09
C HIS A 362 -14.90 -8.86 -8.65
N ASN A 363 -14.10 -9.24 -7.65
CA ASN A 363 -14.55 -9.28 -6.26
C ASN A 363 -14.60 -7.89 -5.61
N LEU A 364 -13.71 -6.97 -6.00
CA LEU A 364 -13.72 -5.61 -5.48
C LEU A 364 -14.63 -4.67 -6.29
N LYS A 365 -15.16 -5.12 -7.44
CA LYS A 365 -15.98 -4.31 -8.35
C LYS A 365 -15.32 -3.00 -8.76
N LEU A 366 -13.99 -3.00 -8.82
CA LEU A 366 -13.22 -1.78 -9.05
C LEU A 366 -13.11 -1.43 -10.54
N ASN A 367 -13.48 -2.27 -11.50
CA ASN A 367 -13.27 -2.00 -12.94
C ASN A 367 -11.83 -1.52 -13.23
N LEU A 368 -10.85 -2.23 -12.65
CA LEU A 368 -9.44 -1.92 -12.76
C LEU A 368 -8.97 -2.08 -14.20
N THR A 369 -8.10 -1.17 -14.61
CA THR A 369 -7.37 -1.20 -15.88
C THR A 369 -5.89 -1.00 -15.59
N VAL A 370 -5.02 -1.75 -16.28
CA VAL A 370 -3.58 -1.56 -16.18
C VAL A 370 -3.14 -0.53 -17.21
N GLU A 371 -2.63 0.60 -16.76
CA GLU A 371 -2.01 1.59 -17.65
C GLU A 371 -0.57 1.13 -17.92
N ARG A 372 -0.23 0.95 -19.20
CA ARG A 372 1.10 0.50 -19.64
C ARG A 372 1.89 1.65 -20.25
N THR A 373 3.22 1.60 -20.15
CA THR A 373 4.12 2.52 -20.83
C THR A 373 4.13 2.25 -22.34
N ARG A 374 4.80 3.11 -23.11
CA ARG A 374 5.07 2.87 -24.54
C ARG A 374 5.86 1.58 -24.79
N SER A 375 6.70 1.18 -23.83
CA SER A 375 7.45 -0.07 -23.86
C SER A 375 6.65 -1.26 -23.30
N HIS A 376 5.33 -1.13 -23.20
CA HIS A 376 4.42 -2.13 -22.62
C HIS A 376 4.74 -2.53 -21.17
N LYS A 377 5.52 -1.73 -20.43
CA LYS A 377 5.79 -1.97 -19.02
C LYS A 377 4.61 -1.51 -18.18
N ASN A 378 4.18 -2.32 -17.22
CA ASN A 378 3.05 -1.99 -16.36
C ASN A 378 3.38 -0.78 -15.49
N LEU A 379 2.56 0.27 -15.57
CA LEU A 379 2.83 1.52 -14.91
C LEU A 379 2.12 1.63 -13.57
N TYR A 380 0.79 1.73 -13.60
CA TYR A 380 -0.08 1.80 -12.42
C TYR A 380 -1.47 1.24 -12.76
N LEU A 381 -2.28 1.00 -11.72
CA LEU A 381 -3.65 0.53 -11.84
C LEU A 381 -4.62 1.72 -11.78
N ARG A 382 -5.72 1.67 -12.54
CA ARG A 382 -6.69 2.77 -12.60
C ARG A 382 -8.13 2.26 -12.62
N SER A 383 -9.01 2.95 -11.90
CA SER A 383 -10.46 2.86 -12.06
C SER A 383 -11.07 4.25 -12.20
N GLY A 384 -11.62 4.56 -13.38
CA GLY A 384 -12.23 5.87 -13.63
C GLY A 384 -11.25 7.04 -13.33
N PRO A 385 -11.54 7.94 -12.38
CA PRO A 385 -10.63 9.02 -11.99
C PRO A 385 -9.60 8.61 -10.91
N VAL A 386 -9.75 7.44 -10.30
CA VAL A 386 -8.96 6.98 -9.17
C VAL A 386 -7.76 6.17 -9.65
N HIS A 387 -6.59 6.50 -9.12
CA HIS A 387 -5.35 5.78 -9.35
C HIS A 387 -5.00 4.92 -8.15
N TYR A 388 -4.57 3.70 -8.43
CA TYR A 388 -4.21 2.71 -7.44
C TYR A 388 -2.71 2.45 -7.49
N LYS A 389 -2.04 2.69 -6.36
CA LYS A 389 -0.68 2.18 -6.16
C LYS A 389 -0.79 0.77 -5.59
N LEU A 390 -0.16 -0.18 -6.24
CA LEU A 390 -0.03 -1.53 -5.70
C LEU A 390 1.20 -1.61 -4.79
N VAL A 391 1.00 -2.16 -3.59
CA VAL A 391 2.07 -2.50 -2.66
C VAL A 391 1.91 -3.95 -2.22
N VAL A 392 3.02 -4.69 -2.18
CA VAL A 392 3.03 -6.10 -1.77
C VAL A 392 4.03 -6.27 -0.63
N THR A 393 3.53 -6.60 0.56
CA THR A 393 4.29 -6.58 1.81
C THR A 393 4.25 -7.96 2.46
N PRO A 394 5.29 -8.79 2.30
CA PRO A 394 5.30 -10.13 2.88
C PRO A 394 5.45 -10.10 4.40
N ILE A 395 4.74 -11.02 5.08
CA ILE A 395 4.80 -11.17 6.53
C ILE A 395 4.98 -12.64 6.90
N LEU A 396 5.97 -12.91 7.76
CA LEU A 396 6.16 -14.18 8.44
C LEU A 396 5.61 -14.05 9.88
N VAL A 397 4.52 -14.76 10.18
CA VAL A 397 3.89 -14.74 11.50
C VAL A 397 4.36 -15.92 12.34
N SER A 398 4.82 -15.65 13.56
CA SER A 398 5.28 -16.64 14.53
C SER A 398 4.42 -16.64 15.79
N GLN A 399 4.14 -17.82 16.35
CA GLN A 399 3.49 -17.92 17.66
C GLN A 399 4.42 -17.54 18.82
N HIS A 400 5.74 -17.63 18.60
CA HIS A 400 6.75 -17.36 19.61
C HIS A 400 7.39 -15.99 19.43
N LYS A 401 8.01 -15.51 20.51
CA LYS A 401 8.76 -14.26 20.57
C LYS A 401 9.71 -14.10 19.39
N VAL A 402 9.63 -12.93 18.76
CA VAL A 402 10.53 -12.52 17.68
C VAL A 402 11.43 -11.40 18.20
N GLY A 403 12.74 -11.55 18.06
CA GLY A 403 13.74 -10.53 18.36
C GLY A 403 14.46 -10.05 17.10
N PHE A 404 14.99 -8.84 17.17
CA PHE A 404 15.83 -8.24 16.12
C PHE A 404 17.22 -7.95 16.69
N THR A 405 18.29 -8.37 16.01
CA THR A 405 19.67 -8.28 16.55
C THR A 405 20.34 -6.94 16.34
N GLU A 406 20.06 -6.26 15.24
CA GLU A 406 20.81 -5.06 14.87
C GLU A 406 20.35 -3.81 15.59
N LYS A 407 19.04 -3.69 15.80
CA LYS A 407 18.42 -2.47 16.31
C LYS A 407 17.24 -2.80 17.21
N VAL A 408 16.88 -1.85 18.07
CA VAL A 408 15.66 -1.93 18.87
C VAL A 408 14.52 -1.39 18.01
N LEU A 409 13.94 -2.28 17.22
CA LEU A 409 12.81 -1.97 16.34
C LEU A 409 11.50 -2.46 16.96
N SER A 410 10.39 -1.82 16.58
CA SER A 410 9.06 -2.23 17.01
C SER A 410 8.68 -3.59 16.41
N PHE A 411 9.11 -3.83 15.17
CA PHE A 411 8.89 -5.08 14.44
C PHE A 411 10.19 -5.53 13.80
N ALA A 412 10.50 -6.82 13.89
CA ALA A 412 11.66 -7.36 13.19
C ALA A 412 11.42 -7.29 11.67
N TYR A 413 12.44 -6.83 10.95
CA TYR A 413 12.34 -6.59 9.51
C TYR A 413 13.64 -6.97 8.81
N GLN A 414 13.53 -7.82 7.78
CA GLN A 414 14.65 -8.25 6.96
C GLN A 414 14.66 -7.42 5.68
N LYS A 415 15.62 -6.49 5.60
CA LYS A 415 15.66 -5.44 4.57
C LYS A 415 15.83 -5.97 3.16
N ASP A 416 16.66 -7.00 2.98
CA ASP A 416 16.98 -7.54 1.64
C ASP A 416 15.77 -8.18 0.96
N LEU A 417 14.85 -8.74 1.75
CA LEU A 417 13.65 -9.43 1.26
C LEU A 417 12.36 -8.62 1.44
N ASP A 418 12.45 -7.40 2.01
CA ASP A 418 11.29 -6.59 2.41
C ASP A 418 10.30 -7.39 3.29
N LEU A 419 10.83 -8.21 4.20
CA LEU A 419 10.06 -9.19 4.96
C LEU A 419 9.90 -8.77 6.42
N HIS A 420 8.65 -8.61 6.86
CA HIS A 420 8.34 -8.47 8.28
C HIS A 420 8.27 -9.84 8.96
N VAL A 421 8.88 -9.97 10.13
CA VAL A 421 8.75 -11.14 10.98
C VAL A 421 8.13 -10.69 12.30
N VAL A 422 6.97 -11.25 12.64
CA VAL A 422 6.15 -10.71 13.73
C VAL A 422 5.59 -11.81 14.61
N GLU A 423 5.56 -11.54 15.91
CA GLU A 423 4.86 -12.38 16.87
C GLU A 423 3.35 -12.17 16.73
N LEU A 424 2.57 -13.23 16.89
CA LEU A 424 1.10 -13.19 16.76
C LEU A 424 0.46 -12.08 17.63
N MET A 425 0.99 -11.85 18.84
CA MET A 425 0.48 -10.81 19.76
C MET A 425 0.68 -9.39 19.23
N ASN A 426 1.74 -9.15 18.45
CA ASN A 426 2.06 -7.85 17.87
C ASN A 426 1.53 -7.69 16.43
N PHE A 427 0.91 -8.73 15.87
CA PHE A 427 0.48 -8.74 14.48
C PHE A 427 -0.55 -7.64 14.18
N SER A 428 -1.52 -7.39 15.07
CA SER A 428 -2.48 -6.30 14.89
C SER A 428 -1.81 -4.92 14.88
N HIS A 429 -0.77 -4.70 15.70
CA HIS A 429 -0.03 -3.44 15.72
C HIS A 429 0.79 -3.24 14.45
N LEU A 430 1.34 -4.33 13.88
CA LEU A 430 2.01 -4.27 12.59
C LEU A 430 1.04 -3.87 11.48
N LEU A 431 -0.17 -4.44 11.43
CA LEU A 431 -1.17 -4.09 10.42
C LEU A 431 -1.54 -2.60 10.48
N GLN A 432 -1.77 -2.06 11.68
CA GLN A 432 -2.02 -0.62 11.89
C GLN A 432 -0.84 0.24 11.45
N TYR A 433 0.39 -0.21 11.76
CA TYR A 433 1.59 0.46 11.31
C TYR A 433 1.71 0.48 9.78
N LEU A 434 1.39 -0.61 9.09
CA LEU A 434 1.42 -0.66 7.63
C LEU A 434 0.40 0.31 7.00
N ASP A 435 -0.81 0.39 7.57
CA ASP A 435 -1.83 1.36 7.14
C ASP A 435 -1.31 2.80 7.24
N LEU A 436 -0.75 3.16 8.41
CA LEU A 436 -0.15 4.47 8.64
C LEU A 436 1.05 4.70 7.71
N LYS A 437 1.98 3.75 7.61
CA LYS A 437 3.18 3.84 6.76
C LYS A 437 2.82 4.18 5.32
N TYR A 438 1.91 3.42 4.71
CA TYR A 438 1.54 3.65 3.31
C TYR A 438 0.69 4.90 3.15
N PHE A 439 -0.14 5.24 4.14
CA PHE A 439 -0.84 6.52 4.15
C PHE A 439 0.15 7.69 4.11
N GLN A 440 1.13 7.69 5.02
CA GLN A 440 2.14 8.74 5.14
C GLN A 440 3.02 8.87 3.89
N ILE A 441 3.51 7.73 3.37
CA ILE A 441 4.32 7.71 2.15
C ILE A 441 3.55 8.36 1.01
N GLU A 442 2.28 8.00 0.80
CA GLU A 442 1.55 8.53 -0.34
C GLU A 442 1.00 9.94 -0.16
N THR A 443 0.74 10.36 1.07
CA THR A 443 0.33 11.73 1.38
C THR A 443 1.46 12.72 1.08
N PHE A 444 2.69 12.41 1.52
CA PHE A 444 3.82 13.33 1.47
C PHE A 444 4.80 13.11 0.31
N ASN A 445 4.69 12.03 -0.46
CA ASN A 445 5.55 11.82 -1.63
C ASN A 445 5.39 12.93 -2.70
N LYS A 446 6.45 13.71 -2.92
CA LYS A 446 6.52 14.80 -3.91
C LYS A 446 6.41 14.34 -5.36
N GLU A 447 6.69 13.06 -5.66
CA GLU A 447 6.49 12.50 -7.00
C GLU A 447 5.01 12.54 -7.44
N GLN A 448 4.08 12.88 -6.54
CA GLN A 448 2.68 13.20 -6.81
C GLN A 448 2.50 13.99 -8.11
N SER A 449 3.44 14.89 -8.45
CA SER A 449 3.34 15.75 -9.63
C SER A 449 3.10 15.04 -10.95
N THR A 450 3.62 13.82 -11.20
CA THR A 450 3.58 13.27 -12.57
C THR A 450 2.25 12.64 -12.97
N ILE A 451 1.63 11.85 -12.08
CA ILE A 451 0.31 11.24 -12.32
C ILE A 451 -0.77 12.32 -12.21
N THR A 452 -0.67 13.22 -11.23
CA THR A 452 -1.60 14.35 -11.13
C THR A 452 -1.43 15.29 -12.32
N LEU A 453 -0.20 15.54 -12.83
CA LEU A 453 -0.01 16.29 -14.07
C LEU A 453 -0.72 15.64 -15.25
N ASN A 454 -0.73 14.31 -15.32
CA ASN A 454 -1.39 13.59 -16.40
C ASN A 454 -2.89 13.81 -16.35
N ASN A 455 -3.49 13.61 -15.17
CA ASN A 455 -4.91 13.87 -14.94
C ASN A 455 -5.29 15.32 -15.17
N GLU A 456 -4.58 16.26 -14.54
CA GLU A 456 -4.81 17.69 -14.75
C GLU A 456 -4.64 18.08 -16.22
N GLY A 457 -3.69 17.47 -16.92
CA GLY A 457 -3.50 17.68 -18.36
C GLY A 457 -4.74 17.26 -19.14
N SER A 458 -5.26 16.06 -18.87
CA SER A 458 -6.47 15.55 -19.53
C SER A 458 -7.72 16.38 -19.18
N VAL A 459 -7.89 16.81 -17.93
CA VAL A 459 -9.01 17.65 -17.49
C VAL A 459 -8.92 19.05 -18.10
N LYS A 460 -7.73 19.66 -18.10
CA LYS A 460 -7.47 20.94 -18.76
C LYS A 460 -7.75 20.85 -20.27
N LEU A 461 -7.32 19.76 -20.92
CA LEU A 461 -7.62 19.50 -22.33
C LEU A 461 -9.12 19.39 -22.56
N MET A 462 -9.83 18.54 -21.82
CA MET A 462 -11.29 18.38 -21.98
C MET A 462 -12.03 19.69 -21.74
N THR A 463 -11.55 20.50 -20.80
CA THR A 463 -12.09 21.84 -20.54
C THR A 463 -11.85 22.78 -21.72
N LEU A 464 -10.65 22.75 -22.32
CA LEU A 464 -10.31 23.55 -23.50
C LEU A 464 -11.09 23.11 -24.73
N VAL A 465 -11.20 21.80 -24.98
CA VAL A 465 -12.01 21.22 -26.05
C VAL A 465 -13.46 21.66 -25.88
N ARG A 466 -14.04 21.51 -24.68
CA ARG A 466 -15.41 21.95 -24.38
C ARG A 466 -15.60 23.45 -24.62
N LYS A 467 -14.69 24.29 -24.15
CA LYS A 467 -14.73 25.75 -24.37
C LYS A 467 -14.64 26.09 -25.87
N SER A 468 -13.77 25.42 -26.60
CA SER A 468 -13.65 25.61 -28.05
C SER A 468 -14.94 25.19 -28.76
N SER A 469 -15.50 24.01 -28.42
CA SER A 469 -16.73 23.52 -29.02
C SER A 469 -17.94 24.45 -28.78
N ILE A 470 -18.00 25.17 -27.67
CA ILE A 470 -19.05 26.18 -27.43
C ILE A 470 -18.97 27.32 -28.45
N ILE A 471 -17.76 27.79 -28.79
CA ILE A 471 -17.56 28.83 -29.82
C ILE A 471 -18.05 28.32 -31.18
N PHE A 472 -17.71 27.07 -31.52
CA PHE A 472 -18.13 26.46 -32.78
C PHE A 472 -19.63 26.14 -32.83
N MET A 473 -20.26 25.80 -31.72
CA MET A 473 -21.73 25.70 -31.64
C MET A 473 -22.39 27.05 -31.94
N GLY A 474 -21.85 28.14 -31.39
CA GLY A 474 -22.34 29.50 -31.68
C GLY A 474 -22.16 29.90 -33.16
N LEU A 475 -21.01 29.56 -33.75
CA LEU A 475 -20.76 29.76 -35.18
C LEU A 475 -21.66 28.88 -36.05
N GLY A 476 -21.95 27.65 -35.62
CA GLY A 476 -22.88 26.75 -36.31
C GLY A 476 -24.31 27.29 -36.31
N LEU A 477 -24.82 27.73 -35.15
CA LEU A 477 -26.16 28.32 -35.02
C LEU A 477 -26.29 29.62 -35.82
N SER A 478 -25.30 30.51 -35.72
CA SER A 478 -25.28 31.75 -36.53
C SER A 478 -25.16 31.46 -38.02
N GLY A 479 -24.39 30.44 -38.40
CA GLY A 479 -24.30 29.95 -39.78
C GLY A 479 -25.64 29.44 -40.32
N ILE A 480 -26.40 28.68 -39.52
CA ILE A 480 -27.74 28.21 -39.89
C ILE A 480 -28.71 29.40 -40.06
N LEU A 481 -28.73 30.32 -39.10
CA LEU A 481 -29.55 31.55 -39.18
C LEU A 481 -29.20 32.39 -40.42
N PHE A 482 -27.90 32.54 -40.70
CA PHE A 482 -27.41 33.25 -41.87
C PHE A 482 -27.77 32.53 -43.17
N LEU A 483 -27.72 31.19 -43.21
CA LEU A 483 -28.11 30.39 -44.36
C LEU A 483 -29.62 30.55 -44.66
N VAL A 484 -30.47 30.49 -43.63
CA VAL A 484 -31.92 30.76 -43.77
C VAL A 484 -32.16 32.18 -44.29
N PHE A 485 -31.46 33.17 -43.75
CA PHE A 485 -31.57 34.56 -44.21
C PHE A 485 -31.08 34.75 -45.66
N ALA A 486 -29.95 34.13 -46.02
CA ALA A 486 -29.39 34.19 -47.37
C ALA A 486 -30.30 33.52 -48.41
N LEU A 487 -30.93 32.40 -48.05
CA LEU A 487 -31.95 31.74 -48.89
C LEU A 487 -33.17 32.64 -49.11
N LEU A 488 -33.61 33.38 -48.08
CA LEU A 488 -34.71 34.34 -48.19
C LEU A 488 -34.36 35.56 -49.08
N GLN A 489 -33.10 35.98 -49.11
CA GLN A 489 -32.63 37.17 -49.83
C GLN A 489 -32.12 36.87 -51.26
N GLY A 490 -32.09 35.60 -51.68
CA GLY A 490 -31.55 35.21 -52.99
C GLY A 490 -30.03 35.39 -53.11
N PHE A 491 -29.30 35.39 -51.99
CA PHE A 491 -27.84 35.48 -52.01
C PHE A 491 -27.25 34.19 -52.62
N PRO A 492 -26.14 34.26 -53.38
CA PRO A 492 -25.52 33.07 -53.96
C PRO A 492 -25.03 32.12 -52.85
N VAL A 493 -25.73 30.98 -52.71
CA VAL A 493 -25.47 29.89 -51.77
C VAL A 493 -24.00 29.43 -51.77
N LEU A 494 -23.32 29.60 -52.91
CA LEU A 494 -21.92 29.22 -53.09
C LEU A 494 -20.96 29.90 -52.11
N VAL A 495 -21.15 31.20 -51.82
CA VAL A 495 -20.29 31.95 -50.90
C VAL A 495 -20.47 31.45 -49.47
N VAL A 496 -21.72 31.23 -49.07
CA VAL A 496 -22.06 30.72 -47.73
C VAL A 496 -21.49 29.32 -47.51
N ASN A 497 -21.62 28.45 -48.50
CA ASN A 497 -21.03 27.11 -48.45
C ASN A 497 -19.50 27.18 -48.32
N SER A 498 -18.83 28.04 -49.09
CA SER A 498 -17.36 28.18 -49.00
C SER A 498 -16.89 28.64 -47.61
N LEU A 499 -17.62 29.57 -46.98
CA LEU A 499 -17.37 30.02 -45.61
C LEU A 499 -17.61 28.91 -44.58
N GLY A 500 -18.68 28.13 -44.76
CA GLY A 500 -18.99 26.97 -43.92
C GLY A 500 -17.87 25.92 -43.96
N TYR A 501 -17.41 25.54 -45.15
CA TYR A 501 -16.29 24.60 -45.30
C TYR A 501 -15.00 25.14 -44.68
N GLY A 502 -14.72 26.44 -44.85
CA GLY A 502 -13.57 27.10 -44.21
C GLY A 502 -13.62 27.03 -42.68
N ALA A 503 -14.79 27.26 -42.08
CA ALA A 503 -14.97 27.18 -40.63
C ALA A 503 -14.81 25.74 -40.10
N ILE A 504 -15.35 24.74 -40.82
CA ILE A 504 -15.18 23.32 -40.47
C ILE A 504 -13.69 22.91 -40.53
N PHE A 505 -12.99 23.31 -41.59
CA PHE A 505 -11.56 23.03 -41.73
C PHE A 505 -10.73 23.68 -40.61
N LEU A 506 -11.02 24.94 -40.26
CA LEU A 506 -10.38 25.62 -39.14
C LEU A 506 -10.66 24.91 -37.80
N TYR A 507 -11.89 24.44 -37.59
CA TYR A 507 -12.24 23.65 -36.40
C TYR A 507 -11.41 22.36 -36.32
N MET A 508 -11.28 21.64 -37.44
CA MET A 508 -10.47 20.42 -37.51
C MET A 508 -8.99 20.69 -37.22
N ILE A 509 -8.43 21.82 -37.69
CA ILE A 509 -7.05 22.23 -37.34
C ILE A 509 -6.92 22.47 -35.83
N ILE A 510 -7.87 23.20 -35.22
CA ILE A 510 -7.84 23.50 -33.79
C ILE A 510 -7.95 22.22 -32.96
N LEU A 511 -8.86 21.32 -33.35
CA LEU A 511 -9.04 20.02 -32.68
C LEU A 511 -7.79 19.13 -32.85
N GLY A 512 -7.19 19.13 -34.05
CA GLY A 512 -5.91 18.47 -34.32
C GLY A 512 -4.75 19.03 -33.49
N TYR A 513 -4.68 20.35 -33.32
CA TYR A 513 -3.69 21.00 -32.45
C TYR A 513 -3.85 20.56 -30.99
N PHE A 514 -5.08 20.58 -30.45
CA PHE A 514 -5.33 20.11 -29.08
C PHE A 514 -5.01 18.62 -28.91
N TYR A 515 -5.37 17.79 -29.89
CA TYR A 515 -5.01 16.38 -29.91
C TYR A 515 -3.49 16.19 -29.89
N LEU A 516 -2.75 16.88 -30.75
CA LEU A 516 -1.29 16.79 -30.84
C LEU A 516 -0.60 17.32 -29.57
N ALA A 517 -1.09 18.41 -28.99
CA ALA A 517 -0.57 18.96 -27.73
C ALA A 517 -0.76 17.95 -26.57
N ASN A 518 -1.93 17.31 -26.50
CA ASN A 518 -2.17 16.24 -25.53
C ASN A 518 -1.29 15.02 -25.78
N TYR A 519 -1.14 14.62 -27.05
CA TYR A 519 -0.27 13.52 -27.44
C TYR A 519 1.19 13.77 -27.04
N ARG A 520 1.72 14.98 -27.31
CA ARG A 520 3.08 15.39 -26.89
C ARG A 520 3.22 15.35 -25.37
N ARG A 521 2.26 15.89 -24.62
CA ARG A 521 2.27 15.85 -23.15
C ARG A 521 2.22 14.41 -22.62
N LYS A 522 1.33 13.58 -23.15
CA LYS A 522 1.22 12.15 -22.80
C LYS A 522 2.55 11.44 -23.11
N SER A 523 3.16 11.70 -24.27
CA SER A 523 4.46 11.15 -24.66
C SER A 523 5.59 11.56 -23.70
N LEU A 524 5.68 12.83 -23.30
CA LEU A 524 6.66 13.31 -22.31
C LEU A 524 6.48 12.61 -20.96
N ILE A 525 5.23 12.45 -20.54
CA ILE A 525 4.88 11.73 -19.32
C ILE A 525 5.31 10.26 -19.45
N HIS A 526 5.01 9.59 -20.57
CA HIS A 526 5.41 8.20 -20.82
C HIS A 526 6.93 8.03 -20.83
N ARG A 527 7.68 9.01 -21.37
CA ARG A 527 9.16 9.00 -21.34
C ARG A 527 9.71 9.08 -19.92
N LYS A 528 9.07 9.84 -19.02
CA LYS A 528 9.43 9.87 -17.59
C LYS A 528 9.06 8.58 -16.84
N PHE A 529 8.24 7.72 -17.44
CA PHE A 529 7.67 6.53 -16.82
C PHE A 529 8.31 5.22 -17.31
N GLU A 530 9.58 5.22 -17.74
CA GLU A 530 10.29 4.00 -18.17
C GLU A 530 10.39 2.90 -17.09
N ARG A 531 10.27 3.27 -15.81
CA ARG A 531 10.25 2.34 -14.67
C ARG A 531 8.83 2.19 -14.13
N PRO A 532 8.36 0.94 -13.90
CA PRO A 532 7.10 0.65 -13.23
C PRO A 532 6.97 1.43 -11.93
N TYR A 533 5.77 1.92 -11.63
CA TYR A 533 5.56 2.82 -10.50
C TYR A 533 5.95 2.18 -9.15
N HIS A 534 5.71 0.88 -8.99
CA HIS A 534 6.09 0.12 -7.81
C HIS A 534 7.60 -0.12 -7.66
N LYS A 535 8.41 0.09 -8.71
CA LYS A 535 9.88 -0.05 -8.69
C LYS A 535 10.60 1.29 -8.51
N ARG A 536 9.87 2.39 -8.37
CA ARG A 536 10.48 3.70 -8.15
C ARG A 536 11.00 3.79 -6.73
N ASN A 537 12.22 4.30 -6.61
CA ASN A 537 12.78 4.62 -5.31
C ASN A 537 11.92 5.68 -4.66
N LEU A 538 11.62 5.48 -3.39
CA LEU A 538 10.88 6.45 -2.61
C LEU A 538 11.78 7.67 -2.38
N ILE A 539 11.40 8.82 -2.95
CA ILE A 539 12.09 10.10 -2.73
C ILE A 539 11.31 10.87 -1.67
N LEU A 540 11.72 10.74 -0.42
CA LEU A 540 11.25 11.58 0.68
C LEU A 540 12.30 12.64 0.96
N ASP A 541 11.91 13.90 0.88
CA ASP A 541 12.77 15.01 1.29
C ASP A 541 12.65 15.24 2.80
N ASP A 542 13.57 16.03 3.34
CA ASP A 542 13.63 16.32 4.78
C ASP A 542 12.34 16.97 5.31
N ALA A 543 11.67 17.80 4.51
CA ALA A 543 10.39 18.40 4.91
C ALA A 543 9.29 17.33 5.05
N SER A 544 9.20 16.39 4.10
CA SER A 544 8.27 15.26 4.20
C SER A 544 8.57 14.39 5.43
N LEU A 545 9.85 14.13 5.74
CA LEU A 545 10.22 13.35 6.91
C LEU A 545 9.84 14.04 8.23
N VAL A 546 9.91 15.37 8.30
CA VAL A 546 9.45 16.13 9.46
C VAL A 546 7.93 16.00 9.63
N LEU A 547 7.15 16.14 8.56
CA LEU A 547 5.70 15.98 8.62
C LEU A 547 5.28 14.55 9.01
N ILE A 548 5.94 13.54 8.44
CA ILE A 548 5.72 12.13 8.79
C ILE A 548 6.04 11.88 10.27
N ARG A 549 7.10 12.51 10.79
CA ARG A 549 7.50 12.42 12.21
C ARG A 549 6.45 13.01 13.14
N GLU A 550 5.71 14.04 12.72
CA GLU A 550 4.64 14.64 13.53
C GLU A 550 3.43 13.69 13.66
N GLU A 551 3.18 12.87 12.64
CA GLU A 551 2.04 11.94 12.61
C GLU A 551 2.39 10.54 13.13
N LEU A 552 3.65 10.10 13.04
CA LEU A 552 4.09 8.79 13.53
C LEU A 552 4.71 8.84 14.93
N PRO A 553 4.30 7.96 15.86
CA PRO A 553 4.97 7.79 17.14
C PRO A 553 6.48 7.54 16.97
N PRO A 554 7.35 8.03 17.87
CA PRO A 554 8.81 7.94 17.72
C PRO A 554 9.33 6.54 17.40
N LYS A 555 8.81 5.52 18.10
CA LYS A 555 9.18 4.10 17.87
C LYS A 555 8.80 3.57 16.49
N LEU A 556 7.69 4.06 15.93
CA LEU A 556 7.24 3.71 14.59
C LEU A 556 7.98 4.54 13.53
N MET A 557 8.41 5.75 13.87
CA MET A 557 9.25 6.57 12.99
C MET A 557 10.63 5.94 12.79
N GLU A 558 11.24 5.37 13.83
CA GLU A 558 12.49 4.62 13.69
C GLU A 558 12.34 3.40 12.77
N GLN A 559 11.24 2.66 12.95
CA GLN A 559 10.87 1.55 12.05
C GLN A 559 10.74 2.05 10.61
N PHE A 560 10.01 3.15 10.42
CA PHE A 560 9.75 3.75 9.11
C PHE A 560 11.04 4.15 8.39
N VAL A 561 11.95 4.80 9.11
CA VAL A 561 13.27 5.21 8.59
C VAL A 561 14.10 4.00 8.21
N TYR A 562 14.09 2.93 9.02
CA TYR A 562 14.87 1.72 8.73
C TYR A 562 14.38 1.01 7.45
N GLU A 563 13.07 0.87 7.30
CA GLU A 563 12.42 0.19 6.18
C GLU A 563 12.47 0.99 4.89
N SER A 564 12.15 2.30 4.97
CA SER A 564 11.82 3.10 3.79
C SER A 564 13.01 3.85 3.20
N LEU A 565 14.08 4.07 3.98
CA LEU A 565 15.24 4.87 3.56
C LEU A 565 16.48 3.98 3.40
N ASP A 566 17.24 4.24 2.34
CA ASP A 566 18.54 3.60 2.13
C ASP A 566 19.52 4.03 3.23
N THR A 567 20.39 3.12 3.67
CA THR A 567 21.46 3.41 4.64
C THR A 567 22.39 4.51 4.15
N LYS A 568 22.47 4.72 2.82
CA LYS A 568 23.25 5.77 2.17
C LYS A 568 22.67 7.17 2.35
N TYR A 569 21.39 7.31 2.69
CA TYR A 569 20.73 8.61 2.80
C TYR A 569 21.17 9.34 4.07
N LYS A 570 21.96 10.41 3.92
CA LYS A 570 22.46 11.26 5.02
C LYS A 570 21.57 12.48 5.17
N SER A 571 20.75 12.50 6.21
CA SER A 571 19.92 13.66 6.57
C SER A 571 20.04 13.99 8.05
N LYS A 572 20.08 15.29 8.38
CA LYS A 572 20.08 15.79 9.77
C LYS A 572 18.80 15.40 10.51
N VAL A 573 17.69 15.30 9.80
CA VAL A 573 16.40 14.89 10.39
C VAL A 573 16.49 13.45 10.89
N ILE A 574 17.13 12.57 10.13
CA ILE A 574 17.31 11.15 10.49
C ILE A 574 18.25 11.00 11.69
N THR A 575 19.32 11.79 11.76
CA THR A 575 20.22 11.75 12.92
C THR A 575 19.48 12.18 14.18
N ASN A 576 18.62 13.19 14.09
CA ASN A 576 17.80 13.63 15.22
C ASN A 576 16.79 12.55 15.63
N ILE A 577 16.09 11.93 14.68
CA ILE A 577 15.15 10.82 14.97
C ILE A 577 15.86 9.67 15.70
N LYS A 578 17.06 9.28 15.25
CA LYS A 578 17.86 8.23 15.90
C LYS A 578 18.35 8.64 17.28
N LEU A 579 18.69 9.92 17.48
CA LEU A 579 19.11 10.45 18.77
C LEU A 579 17.94 10.41 19.77
N ASP A 580 16.77 10.85 19.33
CA ASP A 580 15.56 10.91 20.16
C ASP A 580 15.14 9.52 20.61
N GLY A 581 15.11 8.53 19.71
CA GLY A 581 14.78 7.16 20.08
C GLY A 581 15.83 6.49 20.98
N ALA A 582 17.12 6.82 20.80
CA ALA A 582 18.16 6.38 21.72
C ALA A 582 18.01 6.98 23.13
N GLN A 583 17.66 8.27 23.23
CA GLN A 583 17.38 8.94 24.50
C GLN A 583 16.16 8.35 25.21
N ASP A 584 15.07 8.11 24.47
CA ASP A 584 13.86 7.47 24.98
C ASP A 584 14.14 6.05 25.50
N PHE A 585 14.98 5.28 24.79
CA PHE A 585 15.40 3.96 25.23
C PHE A 585 16.20 4.01 26.54
N ILE A 586 17.17 4.92 26.65
CA ILE A 586 17.97 5.12 27.87
C ILE A 586 17.07 5.52 29.05
N ARG A 587 16.16 6.48 28.83
CA ARG A 587 15.21 6.96 29.84
C ARG A 587 14.27 5.85 30.32
N LYS A 588 13.79 5.00 29.41
CA LYS A 588 12.93 3.87 29.79
C LYS A 588 13.71 2.84 30.63
N LYS A 589 14.94 2.54 30.24
CA LYS A 589 15.80 1.60 30.97
C LYS A 589 16.19 2.12 32.36
N SER A 590 16.38 3.42 32.53
CA SER A 590 16.61 4.02 33.86
C SER A 590 15.37 3.92 34.75
N LEU A 591 14.18 4.20 34.21
CA LEU A 591 12.92 4.07 34.94
C LEU A 591 12.63 2.61 35.34
N GLU A 592 12.88 1.64 34.45
CA GLU A 592 12.72 0.21 34.77
C GLU A 592 13.71 -0.25 35.86
N LYS A 593 14.88 0.40 35.97
CA LYS A 593 15.84 0.12 37.03
C LYS A 593 15.39 0.70 38.37
N GLU A 594 14.88 1.93 38.38
CA GLU A 594 14.37 2.63 39.56
C GLU A 594 13.17 1.89 40.19
N VAL A 595 12.19 1.47 39.37
CA VAL A 595 11.02 0.69 39.85
C VAL A 595 11.44 -0.66 40.46
N ASN A 596 12.47 -1.30 39.92
CA ASN A 596 12.99 -2.54 40.49
C ASN A 596 13.77 -2.32 41.80
N GLU A 597 14.44 -1.17 41.95
CA GLU A 597 15.12 -0.80 43.20
C GLU A 597 14.09 -0.50 44.31
N ASP A 598 13.03 0.27 44.03
CA ASP A 598 11.99 0.60 45.02
C ASP A 598 11.22 -0.64 45.51
N THR A 599 10.87 -1.56 44.59
CA THR A 599 10.21 -2.83 44.96
C THR A 599 11.14 -3.79 45.73
N LEU A 600 12.47 -3.64 45.60
CA LEU A 600 13.46 -4.37 46.40
C LEU A 600 13.55 -3.83 47.83
N PHE A 601 13.35 -2.53 48.05
CA PHE A 601 13.29 -1.94 49.39
C PHE A 601 11.99 -2.26 50.11
N GLU A 602 10.84 -2.24 49.42
CA GLU A 602 9.54 -2.54 50.05
C GLU A 602 9.39 -4.00 50.52
N LYS A 603 10.06 -4.95 49.85
CA LYS A 603 10.11 -6.36 50.31
C LYS A 603 11.03 -6.60 51.50
N LYS A 604 11.96 -5.68 51.78
CA LYS A 604 12.92 -5.86 52.88
C LYS A 604 12.33 -5.50 54.25
N ASP A 605 11.30 -4.66 54.28
CA ASP A 605 10.65 -4.24 55.53
C ASP A 605 9.49 -5.15 55.97
N LYS A 606 8.93 -5.98 55.07
CA LYS A 606 7.85 -6.93 55.42
C LYS A 606 8.31 -8.32 55.86
N ASN A 607 9.61 -8.64 55.79
CA ASN A 607 10.18 -9.90 56.30
C ASN A 607 10.83 -9.77 57.68
N LYS A 608 10.41 -8.77 58.48
CA LYS A 608 10.84 -8.58 59.87
C LYS A 608 9.79 -9.06 60.89
N GLU A 609 8.96 -10.04 60.50
CA GLU A 609 8.21 -10.85 61.46
C GLU A 609 9.00 -12.11 61.82
N GLU A 610 9.16 -12.27 63.13
CA GLU A 610 9.80 -13.31 63.91
C GLU A 610 9.89 -14.72 63.27
N THR A 611 11.04 -15.06 62.71
CA THR A 611 11.52 -16.44 62.79
C THR A 611 12.72 -16.49 63.72
N SER A 612 12.48 -17.00 64.93
CA SER A 612 13.48 -17.47 65.88
C SER A 612 14.26 -18.63 65.25
N LEU A 613 15.26 -18.29 64.42
CA LEU A 613 16.11 -19.26 63.76
C LEU A 613 17.43 -19.41 64.53
N ASP A 614 17.48 -20.55 65.19
CA ASP A 614 18.56 -21.22 65.90
C ASP A 614 19.97 -20.99 65.29
N GLY A 615 20.93 -20.71 66.18
CA GLY A 615 22.25 -20.14 65.92
C GLY A 615 23.28 -21.07 65.24
N SER A 616 22.86 -21.95 64.34
CA SER A 616 23.78 -22.93 63.70
C SER A 616 24.50 -22.40 62.46
N LEU A 617 23.97 -21.38 61.76
CA LEU A 617 24.56 -20.88 60.52
C LEU A 617 25.71 -19.89 60.74
N LEU A 618 25.70 -19.14 61.86
CA LEU A 618 26.77 -18.18 62.17
C LEU A 618 28.11 -18.89 62.49
N LYS A 619 28.05 -20.12 63.03
CA LYS A 619 29.26 -20.92 63.33
C LYS A 619 29.97 -21.45 62.09
N LYS A 620 29.25 -21.68 60.97
CA LYS A 620 29.86 -22.15 59.72
C LYS A 620 30.53 -21.04 58.91
N TYR A 621 30.15 -19.79 59.12
CA TYR A 621 30.76 -18.66 58.40
C TYR A 621 32.09 -18.22 59.03
N ASN A 622 32.23 -18.33 60.35
CA ASN A 622 33.49 -17.97 61.03
C ASN A 622 34.62 -18.98 60.78
N THR A 623 34.32 -20.24 60.43
CA THR A 623 35.37 -21.24 60.11
C THR A 623 35.93 -21.09 58.69
N PHE A 624 35.33 -20.26 57.84
CA PHE A 624 35.79 -20.05 56.45
C PHE A 624 36.69 -18.82 56.28
N ILE A 625 36.84 -18.00 57.33
CA ILE A 625 37.72 -16.81 57.30
C ILE A 625 39.03 -17.06 58.06
N GLU A 626 39.14 -18.17 58.80
CA GLU A 626 40.36 -18.55 59.53
C GLU A 626 41.16 -19.70 58.86
N ASP A 627 40.71 -20.20 57.71
CA ASP A 627 41.51 -21.01 56.76
C ASP A 627 41.76 -20.17 55.49
#